data_AF-A0A9P8JHT8-F1
#
_entry.id   AF-A0A9P8JHT8-F1
#
_cell.length_a   1.000
_cell.length_b   1.000
_cell.length_c   1.000
_cell.angle_alpha   90.00
_cell.angle_beta   90.00
_cell.angle_gamma   90.00
#
_symmetry.space_group_name_H-M   'P 1'
#
loop_
_entity.id
_entity.type
_entity.pdbx_description
1 polymer ?
#
loop_
_entity_poly.entity_id
_entity_poly.type
_entity_poly.pdbx_seq_one_letter_code
_entity_poly.pdbx_strand_id
1 'polypeptide(L)' 'MATVRVCVCGDEGTGKSSLITSLVKDLFVTNKIQPVLPPISIPPTLGTPQSVTTTIVDTSA' A
#
# COMPACT_ATOMS: atom_id res chain seq x y z
N MET A 1 -9.91 18.41 -6.98
CA MET A 1 -9.01 17.79 -5.98
C MET A 1 -8.22 16.72 -6.71
N ALA A 2 -6.89 16.79 -6.68
CA ALA A 2 -6.07 15.71 -7.23
C ALA A 2 -6.20 14.48 -6.31
N THR A 3 -6.31 13.29 -6.88
CA THR A 3 -6.30 12.00 -6.17
C THR A 3 -5.26 11.13 -6.83
N VAL A 4 -4.42 10.48 -6.04
CA VAL A 4 -3.39 9.56 -6.55
C VAL A 4 -3.85 8.14 -6.32
N ARG A 5 -3.79 7.32 -7.37
CA ARG A 5 -4.05 5.88 -7.28
C ARG A 5 -2.79 5.13 -7.68
N VAL A 6 -2.28 4.32 -6.76
CA VAL A 6 -1.10 3.49 -6.96
C VAL A 6 -1.54 2.04 -6.99
N CYS A 7 -1.26 1.35 -8.09
CA CYS A 7 -1.42 -0.09 -8.20
C CYS A 7 -0.06 -0.74 -8.00
N VAL A 8 0.06 -1.65 -7.04
CA VAL A 8 1.29 -2.39 -6.80
C VAL A 8 1.20 -3.73 -7.51
N CYS A 9 1.98 -3.87 -8.59
CA CYS A 9 2.05 -5.07 -9.43
C CYS A 9 3.41 -5.75 -9.31
N GLY A 10 3.47 -7.05 -9.61
CA GLY A 10 4.70 -7.85 -9.62
C GLY A 10 4.44 -9.33 -9.37
N ASP A 11 5.46 -10.16 -9.55
CA ASP A 11 5.33 -11.63 -9.47
C ASP A 11 5.00 -12.13 -8.06
N GLU A 12 4.51 -13.36 -7.95
CA GLU A 12 4.29 -14.04 -6.68
C GLU A 12 5.60 -14.09 -5.85
N GLY A 13 5.50 -13.85 -4.54
CA GLY A 13 6.66 -13.91 -3.64
C GLY A 13 7.60 -12.69 -3.66
N THR A 14 7.35 -11.69 -4.49
CA THR A 14 8.17 -10.43 -4.54
C THR A 14 8.00 -9.51 -3.33
N GLY A 15 7.05 -9.79 -2.43
CA GLY A 15 6.86 -9.04 -1.18
C GLY A 15 5.96 -7.80 -1.30
N LYS A 16 5.09 -7.72 -2.32
CA LYS A 16 4.15 -6.60 -2.54
C LYS A 16 3.30 -6.27 -1.32
N SER A 17 2.56 -7.26 -0.81
CA SER A 17 1.71 -7.11 0.38
C SER A 17 2.54 -6.79 1.63
N SER A 18 3.78 -7.30 1.72
CA SER A 18 4.71 -6.98 2.81
C SER A 18 5.17 -5.53 2.79
N LEU A 19 5.47 -4.99 1.61
CA LEU A 19 5.86 -3.60 1.44
C LEU A 19 4.72 -2.66 1.83
N ILE A 20 3.50 -2.91 1.34
CA ILE A 20 2.32 -2.09 1.65
C ILE A 20 1.99 -2.16 3.15
N THR A 21 2.03 -3.34 3.75
CA THR A 21 1.76 -3.50 5.19
C THR A 21 2.79 -2.77 6.04
N SER A 22 4.06 -2.84 5.64
CA SER A 22 5.15 -2.15 6.34
C SER A 22 5.01 -0.64 6.24
N LEU A 23 4.58 -0.11 5.07
CA LEU A 23 4.28 1.31 4.88
C LEU A 23 3.18 1.82 5.83
N VAL A 24 2.14 1.01 6.05
CA VAL A 24 1.00 1.41 6.90
C VAL A 24 1.31 1.27 8.39
N LYS A 25 2.10 0.26 8.77
CA LYS A 25 2.41 -0.04 10.17
C LYS A 25 3.70 0.61 10.67
N ASP A 26 4.46 1.24 9.78
CA ASP A 26 5.80 1.79 10.04
C ASP A 26 6.74 0.75 10.71
N LEU A 27 6.53 -0.53 10.37
CA LEU A 27 7.27 -1.65 10.96
C LEU A 27 7.22 -2.85 10.01
N PHE A 28 8.35 -3.56 9.90
CA PHE A 28 8.42 -4.77 9.09
C PHE A 28 7.65 -5.92 9.76
N VAL A 29 6.61 -6.41 9.07
CA VAL A 29 5.81 -7.55 9.55
C VAL A 29 6.43 -8.86 9.08
N THR A 30 6.94 -9.64 10.02
CA THR A 30 7.53 -10.97 9.77
C THR A 30 6.51 -12.10 9.68
N ASN A 31 5.29 -11.87 10.18
CA ASN A 31 4.21 -12.85 10.15
C ASN A 31 3.59 -12.97 8.75
N LYS A 32 3.01 -14.13 8.44
CA LYS A 32 2.28 -14.34 7.18
C LYS A 32 1.21 -13.26 7.02
N ILE A 33 1.29 -12.56 5.91
CA ILE A 33 0.34 -11.54 5.49
C ILE A 33 -0.60 -12.19 4.49
N GLN A 34 -1.85 -11.75 4.46
CA GLN A 34 -2.81 -12.18 3.45
C GLN A 34 -2.28 -11.89 2.03
N PRO A 35 -2.58 -12.76 1.05
CA PRO A 35 -2.02 -12.67 -0.31
C PRO A 35 -2.49 -11.44 -1.10
N VAL A 36 -3.61 -10.83 -0.72
CA VAL A 36 -4.11 -9.56 -1.27
C VAL A 36 -4.58 -8.69 -0.12
N LEU A 37 -4.07 -7.47 -0.04
CA LEU A 37 -4.59 -6.47 0.89
C LEU A 37 -5.80 -5.73 0.30
N PRO A 38 -6.81 -5.38 1.13
CA PRO A 38 -7.87 -4.49 0.70
C PRO A 38 -7.29 -3.11 0.31
N PRO A 39 -7.98 -2.33 -0.54
CA PRO A 39 -7.52 -1.00 -0.94
C PRO A 39 -7.27 -0.11 0.28
N ILE A 40 -6.08 0.48 0.35
CA ILE A 40 -5.66 1.31 1.48
C ILE A 40 -5.74 2.77 1.06
N SER A 41 -6.47 3.58 1.83
CA SER A 41 -6.58 5.03 1.61
C SER A 41 -5.73 5.77 2.62
N ILE A 42 -4.70 6.46 2.13
CA ILE A 42 -3.85 7.33 2.93
C ILE A 42 -4.44 8.75 2.88
N PRO A 43 -4.84 9.31 4.04
CA PRO A 43 -5.38 10.65 4.08
C PRO A 43 -4.32 11.70 3.75
N PRO A 44 -4.74 12.86 3.22
CA PRO A 44 -3.84 13.94 2.78
C PRO A 44 -3.05 14.59 3.92
N THR A 45 -3.40 14.29 5.17
CA THR A 45 -2.75 14.79 6.39
C THR A 45 -1.51 13.97 6.78
N LEU A 46 -1.30 12.79 6.17
CA LEU A 46 -0.30 11.80 6.59
C LEU A 46 0.99 11.84 5.74
N GLY A 47 1.44 13.06 5.39
CA GLY A 47 2.75 13.27 4.75
C GLY A 47 2.80 13.06 3.23
N THR A 48 1.67 13.08 2.52
CA THR A 48 1.70 13.07 1.06
C THR A 48 2.18 14.43 0.53
N PRO A 49 3.16 14.47 -0.40
CA PRO A 49 3.50 15.72 -1.08
C PRO A 49 2.22 16.23 -1.76
N GLN A 50 1.88 17.49 -1.54
CA GLN A 50 0.69 18.17 -2.10
C GLN A 50 -0.65 17.94 -1.38
N SER A 51 -0.67 17.30 -0.19
CA SER A 51 -1.92 17.06 0.58
C SER A 51 -3.00 16.40 -0.25
N VAL A 52 -2.61 15.37 -1.00
CA VAL A 52 -3.49 14.59 -1.86
C VAL A 52 -3.84 13.26 -1.20
N THR A 53 -5.11 12.85 -1.30
CA THR A 53 -5.53 11.50 -0.92
C THR A 53 -4.91 10.49 -1.86
N THR A 54 -4.17 9.54 -1.30
CA THR A 54 -3.50 8.47 -2.06
C THR A 54 -4.15 7.13 -1.75
N THR A 55 -4.61 6.42 -2.77
CA THR A 55 -5.14 5.06 -2.64
C THR A 55 -4.13 4.06 -3.18
N ILE A 56 -3.74 3.08 -2.38
CA ILE A 56 -2.86 1.98 -2.76
C ILE A 56 -3.70 0.71 -2.94
N VAL A 57 -3.54 0.05 -4.08
CA VAL A 57 -4.19 -1.20 -4.43
C VAL A 57 -3.13 -2.29 -4.55
N ASP A 58 -3.29 -3.34 -3.76
CA ASP A 58 -2.46 -4.55 -3.86
C ASP A 58 -3.04 -5.48 -4.93
N THR A 59 -2.18 -6.17 -5.67
CA THR A 59 -2.59 -7.14 -6.69
C THR A 59 -2.04 -8.52 -6.39
N SER A 60 -2.86 -9.56 -6.50
CA SER A 60 -2.36 -10.94 -6.60
C SER A 60 -2.02 -11.24 -8.05
N ALA A 61 -0.76 -11.55 -8.31
CA ALA A 61 -0.33 -12.29 -9.49
C ALA A 61 -0.21 -13.76 -9.11
#